data_AF-A0A8T7AKP5-F1
#
_entry.id   AF-A0A8T7AKP5-F1
#
_cell.length_a   1.000
_cell.length_b   1.000
_cell.length_c   1.000
_cell.angle_alpha   90.00
_cell.angle_beta   90.00
_cell.angle_gamma   90.00
#
_symmetry.space_group_name_H-M   'P 1'
#
loop_
_entity.id
_entity.type
_entity.pdbx_description
1 polymer ?
#
loop_
_entity_poly.entity_id
_entity_poly.type
_entity_poly.pdbx_seq_one_letter_code
_entity_poly.pdbx_strand_id
1 'polypeptide(L)'
;MFGIRRPLRHLTWKLDLDESQVREMADVLARLKNARSQARVDREGSVNDLAQAFGSEGFDDDRAAEAIERRKSSVGGQEDSVLEALRRIHEILDVDQRAEFAYQLRSGSIEL
;
A
#
# COMPACT_ATOMS: atom_id res chain seq x y z
N MET A 1 1.40 3.43 -3.19
CA MET A 1 2.11 4.50 -3.91
C MET A 1 1.98 5.75 -3.07
N PHE A 2 3.08 6.46 -2.82
CA PHE A 2 3.16 7.52 -1.82
C PHE A 2 2.38 8.82 -2.13
N GLY A 3 1.21 8.75 -2.78
CA GLY A 3 0.44 9.91 -3.26
C GLY A 3 1.11 10.72 -4.39
N ILE A 4 2.41 10.51 -4.62
CA ILE A 4 3.24 11.29 -5.54
C ILE A 4 3.51 10.62 -6.88
N ARG A 5 3.65 11.46 -7.92
CA ARG A 5 4.07 11.02 -9.26
C ARG A 5 5.57 10.66 -9.25
N ARG A 6 5.89 9.45 -9.72
CA ARG A 6 7.27 8.92 -9.80
C ARG A 6 7.97 8.94 -8.42
N PRO A 7 7.46 8.18 -7.43
CA PRO A 7 7.94 8.23 -6.05
C PRO A 7 9.42 7.96 -5.90
N LEU A 8 9.97 6.99 -6.65
CA LEU A 8 11.40 6.68 -6.59
C LEU A 8 12.26 7.90 -6.94
N ARG A 9 11.99 8.57 -8.08
CA ARG A 9 12.76 9.76 -8.49
C ARG A 9 12.67 10.88 -7.47
N HIS A 10 11.50 11.09 -6.87
CA HIS A 10 11.32 12.11 -5.85
C HIS A 10 12.15 11.80 -4.60
N LEU A 11 12.07 10.56 -4.10
CA LEU A 11 12.80 10.10 -2.92
C LEU A 11 14.31 10.10 -3.14
N THR A 12 14.79 9.65 -4.31
CA THR A 12 16.22 9.71 -4.66
C THR A 12 16.77 11.12 -4.56
N TRP A 13 16.04 12.11 -5.08
CA TRP A 13 16.48 13.50 -5.03
C TRP A 13 16.36 14.12 -3.63
N LYS A 14 15.25 13.83 -2.91
CA LYS A 14 14.99 14.43 -1.60
C LYS A 14 15.88 13.90 -0.49
N LEU A 15 16.17 12.60 -0.55
CA LEU A 15 16.92 11.90 0.48
C LEU A 15 18.38 11.67 0.07
N ASP A 16 18.79 12.16 -1.10
CA ASP A 16 20.13 11.94 -1.64
C ASP A 16 20.55 10.46 -1.60
N LEU A 17 19.67 9.59 -2.13
CA LEU A 17 19.87 8.14 -2.05
C LEU A 17 21.05 7.69 -2.91
N ASP A 18 21.91 6.85 -2.35
CA ASP A 18 22.95 6.16 -3.12
C ASP A 18 22.37 5.06 -4.03
N GLU A 19 23.20 4.52 -4.93
CA GLU A 19 22.76 3.51 -5.90
C GLU A 19 22.18 2.24 -5.25
N SER A 20 22.74 1.82 -4.10
CA SER A 20 22.25 0.67 -3.35
C SER A 20 20.89 0.97 -2.74
N GLN A 21 20.75 2.11 -2.07
CA GLN A 21 19.49 2.58 -1.48
C GLN A 21 18.41 2.78 -2.54
N VAL A 22 18.75 3.27 -3.74
CA VAL A 22 17.81 3.40 -4.86
C VAL A 22 17.25 2.05 -5.29
N ARG A 23 18.09 1.01 -5.39
CA ARG A 23 17.63 -0.34 -5.76
C ARG A 23 16.68 -0.91 -4.71
N GLU A 24 17.05 -0.81 -3.44
CA GLU A 24 16.23 -1.29 -2.32
C GLU A 24 14.90 -0.52 -2.22
N MET A 25 14.95 0.80 -2.36
CA MET A 25 13.76 1.65 -2.37
C MET A 25 12.83 1.29 -3.54
N ALA A 26 13.38 0.96 -4.72
CA ALA A 26 12.60 0.52 -5.86
C ALA A 26 11.84 -0.79 -5.57
N ASP A 27 12.47 -1.76 -4.90
CA ASP A 27 11.83 -3.01 -4.50
C ASP A 27 10.70 -2.77 -3.50
N VAL A 28 10.93 -1.95 -2.47
CA VAL A 28 9.89 -1.56 -1.50
C VAL A 28 8.69 -0.92 -2.20
N LEU A 29 8.93 0.02 -3.11
CA LEU A 29 7.88 0.69 -3.87
C LEU A 29 7.11 -0.28 -4.78
N ALA A 30 7.80 -1.27 -5.36
CA ALA A 30 7.19 -2.29 -6.20
C ALA A 30 6.27 -3.20 -5.38
N ARG A 31 6.71 -3.68 -4.21
CA ARG A 31 5.90 -4.48 -3.28
C ARG A 31 4.65 -3.73 -2.83
N LEU A 32 4.79 -2.46 -2.42
CA LEU A 32 3.66 -1.61 -2.06
C LEU A 32 2.67 -1.40 -3.22
N LYS A 33 3.18 -1.27 -4.44
CA LYS A 33 2.32 -1.16 -5.64
C LYS A 33 1.54 -2.45 -5.88
N ASN A 34 2.19 -3.61 -5.73
CA ASN A 34 1.54 -4.91 -5.91
C ASN A 34 0.47 -5.15 -4.84
N ALA A 35 0.78 -4.94 -3.57
CA ALA A 35 -0.18 -5.08 -2.46
C ALA A 35 -1.44 -4.22 -2.67
N ARG A 36 -1.27 -2.94 -3.06
CA ARG A 36 -2.43 -2.07 -3.33
C ARG A 36 -3.20 -2.47 -4.59
N SER A 37 -2.50 -2.98 -5.61
CA SER A 37 -3.17 -3.47 -6.83
C SER A 37 -4.01 -4.71 -6.50
N GLN A 38 -3.49 -5.61 -5.67
CA GLN A 38 -4.23 -6.77 -5.17
C GLN A 38 -5.44 -6.33 -4.34
N ALA A 39 -5.24 -5.40 -3.38
CA ALA A 39 -6.35 -4.91 -2.56
C ALA A 39 -7.47 -4.25 -3.37
N ARG A 40 -7.13 -3.58 -4.48
CA ARG A 40 -8.13 -3.05 -5.41
C ARG A 40 -8.92 -4.16 -6.09
N VAL A 41 -8.23 -5.20 -6.59
CA VAL A 41 -8.88 -6.36 -7.21
C VAL A 41 -9.79 -7.08 -6.22
N ASP A 42 -9.32 -7.31 -4.99
CA ASP A 42 -10.12 -7.94 -3.93
C ASP A 42 -11.36 -7.10 -3.60
N ARG A 43 -11.22 -5.77 -3.54
CA ARG A 43 -12.33 -4.84 -3.34
C ARG A 43 -13.34 -4.94 -4.49
N GLU A 44 -12.90 -4.89 -5.74
CA GLU A 44 -13.77 -5.04 -6.91
C GLU A 44 -14.51 -6.39 -6.88
N GLY A 45 -13.81 -7.49 -6.55
CA GLY A 45 -14.41 -8.81 -6.34
C GLY A 45 -15.46 -8.81 -5.23
N SER A 46 -15.18 -8.19 -4.08
CA SER A 46 -16.14 -8.09 -2.96
C SER A 46 -17.41 -7.32 -3.35
N VAL A 47 -17.29 -6.27 -4.16
CA VAL A 47 -18.47 -5.53 -4.65
C VAL A 47 -19.30 -6.40 -5.59
N ASN A 48 -18.67 -7.17 -6.47
CA ASN A 48 -19.37 -8.06 -7.38
C ASN A 48 -20.11 -9.19 -6.64
N ASP A 49 -19.53 -9.73 -5.57
CA ASP A 49 -20.18 -10.76 -4.77
C ASP A 49 -21.36 -10.20 -3.97
N LEU A 50 -21.22 -8.99 -3.41
CA LEU A 50 -22.33 -8.30 -2.76
C LEU A 50 -23.45 -7.98 -3.75
N ALA A 51 -23.12 -7.51 -4.95
CA ALA A 51 -24.12 -7.25 -6.00
C ALA A 51 -24.88 -8.52 -6.39
N GLN A 52 -24.20 -9.67 -6.44
CA GLN A 52 -24.84 -10.96 -6.70
C GLN A 52 -25.77 -11.38 -5.56
N ALA A 53 -25.37 -11.21 -4.30
CA ALA A 53 -26.21 -11.51 -3.14
C ALA A 53 -27.50 -10.67 -3.09
N PHE A 54 -27.48 -9.45 -3.65
CA PHE A 54 -28.67 -8.63 -3.81
C PHE A 54 -29.50 -8.96 -5.06
N GLY A 55 -28.88 -9.51 -6.10
CA GLY A 55 -29.51 -9.79 -7.39
C GLY A 55 -30.20 -11.14 -7.51
N SER A 56 -30.03 -12.03 -6.53
CA SER A 56 -30.66 -13.35 -6.47
C SER A 56 -32.13 -13.30 -5.99
N GLU A 57 -32.87 -14.41 -6.19
CA GLU A 57 -34.28 -14.51 -5.78
C GLU A 57 -34.49 -14.33 -4.26
N GLY A 58 -33.48 -14.66 -3.46
CA GLY A 58 -33.40 -14.36 -2.03
C GLY A 58 -32.00 -13.82 -1.70
N PHE A 59 -31.89 -13.14 -0.55
CA PHE A 59 -30.59 -12.63 -0.10
C PHE A 59 -29.67 -13.79 0.31
N ASP A 60 -28.47 -13.81 -0.26
CA ASP A 60 -27.44 -14.80 0.04
C ASP A 60 -26.52 -14.28 1.15
N ASP A 61 -26.92 -14.53 2.41
CA ASP A 61 -26.20 -14.11 3.61
C ASP A 61 -24.75 -14.63 3.65
N ASP A 62 -24.54 -15.88 3.26
CA ASP A 62 -23.22 -16.53 3.29
C ASP A 62 -22.26 -15.85 2.31
N ARG A 63 -22.71 -15.63 1.07
CA ARG A 63 -21.92 -14.91 0.06
C ARG A 63 -21.60 -13.48 0.48
N ALA A 64 -22.58 -12.78 1.06
CA ALA A 64 -22.37 -11.42 1.55
C ALA A 64 -21.34 -11.38 2.69
N ALA A 65 -21.42 -12.33 3.62
CA ALA A 65 -20.47 -12.47 4.72
C ALA A 65 -19.04 -12.75 4.22
N GLU A 66 -18.87 -13.68 3.28
CA GLU A 66 -17.57 -13.99 2.68
C GLU A 66 -16.96 -12.79 1.94
N ALA A 67 -17.78 -12.04 1.20
CA ALA A 67 -17.35 -10.83 0.51
C ALA A 67 -16.84 -9.75 1.48
N ILE A 68 -17.55 -9.57 2.60
CA ILE A 68 -17.15 -8.63 3.66
C ILE A 68 -15.86 -9.10 4.33
N GLU A 69 -15.73 -10.40 4.63
CA GLU A 69 -14.54 -10.93 5.30
C GLU A 69 -13.30 -10.81 4.42
N ARG A 70 -13.40 -11.16 3.14
CA ARG A 70 -12.33 -10.95 2.16
C ARG A 70 -11.87 -9.49 2.12
N ARG A 71 -12.81 -8.55 2.18
CA ARG A 71 -12.49 -7.11 2.22
C ARG A 71 -11.74 -6.73 3.50
N LYS A 72 -12.13 -7.25 4.68
CA LYS A 72 -11.40 -6.99 5.92
C LYS A 72 -9.97 -7.56 5.86
N SER A 73 -9.82 -8.82 5.42
CA SER A 73 -8.51 -9.44 5.29
C SER A 73 -7.60 -8.67 4.32
N SER A 74 -8.17 -8.19 3.21
CA SER A 74 -7.43 -7.40 2.22
C SER A 74 -6.95 -6.05 2.79
N VAL A 75 -7.78 -5.37 3.59
CA VAL A 75 -7.37 -4.14 4.31
C VAL A 75 -6.25 -4.44 5.31
N GLY A 76 -6.39 -5.49 6.12
CA GLY A 76 -5.34 -5.89 7.07
C GLY A 76 -4.01 -6.21 6.40
N GLY A 77 -4.02 -7.01 5.32
CA GLY A 77 -2.81 -7.33 4.57
C GLY A 77 -2.16 -6.10 3.90
N GLN A 78 -2.97 -5.10 3.52
CA GLN A 78 -2.44 -3.83 3.02
C GLN A 78 -1.74 -3.04 4.14
N GLU A 79 -2.30 -2.99 5.35
CA GLU A 79 -1.68 -2.33 6.50
C GLU A 79 -0.36 -3.01 6.90
N ASP A 80 -0.33 -4.35 6.91
CA ASP A 80 0.88 -5.13 7.17
C ASP A 80 1.98 -4.83 6.13
N SER A 81 1.62 -4.75 4.85
CA SER A 81 2.54 -4.40 3.77
C SER A 81 3.11 -2.98 3.92
N VAL A 82 2.31 -2.04 4.42
CA VAL A 82 2.77 -0.67 4.71
C VAL A 82 3.75 -0.68 5.87
N LEU A 83 3.45 -1.42 6.93
CA LEU A 83 4.35 -1.54 8.08
C LEU A 83 5.69 -2.18 7.70
N GLU A 84 5.68 -3.25 6.90
CA GLU A 84 6.91 -3.88 6.40
C GLU A 84 7.73 -2.91 5.54
N ALA A 85 7.07 -2.17 4.63
CA ALA A 85 7.73 -1.16 3.83
C ALA A 85 8.38 -0.06 4.68
N LEU A 86 7.69 0.42 5.72
CA LEU A 86 8.24 1.43 6.63
C LEU A 86 9.46 0.91 7.41
N ARG A 87 9.43 -0.35 7.85
CA ARG A 87 10.60 -1.00 8.47
C ARG A 87 11.78 -1.07 7.51
N ARG A 88 11.54 -1.51 6.27
CA ARG A 88 12.60 -1.62 5.27
C ARG A 88 13.17 -0.26 4.88
N ILE A 89 12.32 0.76 4.70
CA ILE A 89 12.76 2.13 4.46
C ILE A 89 13.62 2.63 5.61
N HIS A 90 13.19 2.42 6.86
CA HIS A 90 13.99 2.79 8.01
C HIS A 90 15.37 2.11 7.97
N GLU A 91 15.44 0.80 7.71
CA GLU A 91 16.71 0.06 7.65
C GLU A 91 17.70 0.60 6.61
N ILE A 92 17.22 0.93 5.40
CA ILE A 92 18.11 1.35 4.30
C ILE A 92 18.56 2.80 4.40
N LEU A 93 17.79 3.66 5.07
CA LEU A 93 18.12 5.07 5.24
C LEU A 93 19.04 5.26 6.45
N ASP A 94 19.95 6.24 6.36
CA ASP A 94 20.71 6.71 7.52
C ASP A 94 19.88 7.66 8.41
N VAL A 95 20.50 8.21 9.47
CA VAL A 95 19.82 9.07 10.44
C VAL A 95 19.32 10.39 9.83
N ASP A 96 20.08 11.01 8.94
CA ASP A 96 19.74 12.30 8.34
C ASP A 96 18.64 12.11 7.29
N GLN A 97 18.76 11.06 6.49
CA GLN A 97 17.73 10.66 5.52
C GLN A 97 16.42 10.28 6.21
N ARG A 98 16.46 9.58 7.35
CA ARG A 98 15.26 9.29 8.16
C ARG A 98 14.60 10.56 8.68
N ALA A 99 15.38 11.55 9.11
CA ALA A 99 14.85 12.83 9.57
C ALA A 99 14.14 13.58 8.43
N GLU A 100 14.74 13.61 7.25
CA GLU A 100 14.13 14.21 6.05
C GLU A 100 12.88 13.44 5.61
N PHE A 101 12.90 12.11 5.57
CA PHE A 101 11.72 11.31 5.26
C PHE A 101 10.56 11.58 6.24
N ALA A 102 10.86 11.69 7.53
CA ALA A 102 9.87 12.03 8.54
C ALA A 102 9.30 13.45 8.35
N TYR A 103 10.12 14.42 7.91
CA TYR A 103 9.65 15.75 7.52
C TYR A 103 8.72 15.70 6.30
N GLN A 104 9.08 14.91 5.27
CA GLN A 104 8.26 14.74 4.07
C GLN A 104 6.89 14.10 4.39
N LEU A 105 6.83 13.15 5.33
CA LEU A 105 5.56 12.60 5.85
C LEU A 105 4.73 13.65 6.58
N ARG A 106 5.30 14.37 7.54
CA ARG A 106 4.57 15.39 8.33
C ARG A 106 4.05 16.55 7.48
N SER A 107 4.78 16.90 6.43
CA SER A 107 4.39 17.98 5.50
C SER A 107 3.33 17.55 4.48
N GLY A 108 2.97 16.26 4.42
CA GLY A 108 2.06 15.71 3.41
C GLY A 108 2.68 15.60 2.01
N SER A 109 4.00 15.81 1.88
CA SER A 109 4.70 15.61 0.61
C SER A 109 4.78 14.13 0.23
N ILE A 110 4.71 13.24 1.22
CA ILE A 110 4.57 11.79 1.08
C ILE A 110 3.33 11.36 1.84
N GLU A 111 2.46 10.58 1.20
CA GLU A 111 1.24 10.03 1.81
C GLU A 111 1.32 8.49 1.88
N LEU A 112 0.86 7.89 2.97
CA LEU A 112 0.81 6.43 3.11
C LEU A 112 -0.45 5.85 2.46
#